data_AF-A0A2S6H0L3-F1
#
_entry.id   AF-A0A2S6H0L3-F1
#
_cell.length_a   1.000
_cell.length_b   1.000
_cell.length_c   1.000
_cell.angle_alpha   90.00
_cell.angle_beta   90.00
_cell.angle_gamma   90.00
#
_symmetry.space_group_name_H-M   'P 1'
#
loop_
_entity.id
_entity.type
_entity.pdbx_description
1 polymer ?
#
loop_
_entity_poly.entity_id
_entity_poly.type
_entity_poly.pdbx_seq_one_letter_code
_entity_poly.pdbx_strand_id
1 'polypeptide(L)'
;MTEVRVDRVGGVAVLTVDAPSLNLYTAELHEDFARALDAVEADPPRAVLVRAEGKVVSGGVDVALFAARGRSRRRGRCSTP
;
A
#
# COMPACT_ATOMS: atom_id res chain seq x y z
N MET A 1 -12.20 3.19 -11.53
CA MET A 1 -11.33 4.36 -11.31
C MET A 1 -10.92 4.26 -9.86
N THR A 2 -9.66 3.94 -9.62
CA THR A 2 -9.12 3.79 -8.26
C THR A 2 -8.95 5.18 -7.67
N GLU A 3 -9.48 5.42 -6.47
CA GLU A 3 -9.36 6.72 -5.81
C GLU A 3 -8.79 6.53 -4.40
N VAL A 4 -7.71 7.25 -4.08
CA VAL A 4 -7.17 7.36 -2.72
C VAL A 4 -7.37 8.79 -2.24
N ARG A 5 -8.11 8.97 -1.15
CA ARG A 5 -8.44 10.27 -0.57
C ARG A 5 -7.83 10.43 0.81
N VAL A 6 -7.39 11.64 1.12
CA VAL A 6 -6.91 12.02 2.47
C VAL A 6 -7.82 13.12 3.01
N ASP A 7 -8.51 12.82 4.10
CA ASP A 7 -9.31 13.78 4.86
C ASP A 7 -8.61 14.06 6.21
N ARG A 8 -8.76 15.27 6.74
CA ARG A 8 -8.20 15.62 8.06
C ARG A 8 -9.33 15.88 9.05
N VAL A 9 -9.29 15.15 10.17
CA VAL A 9 -10.27 15.29 11.26
C VAL A 9 -9.51 15.54 12.56
N GLY A 10 -9.43 16.81 12.95
CA GLY A 10 -8.63 17.24 14.10
C GLY A 10 -7.15 16.90 13.92
N GLY A 11 -6.59 16.12 14.85
CA GLY A 11 -5.20 15.67 14.80
C GLY A 11 -4.95 14.39 13.99
N VAL A 12 -5.94 13.86 13.28
CA VAL A 12 -5.86 12.57 12.58
C VAL A 12 -6.02 12.77 11.07
N ALA A 13 -5.16 12.14 10.28
CA ALA A 13 -5.38 12.00 8.83
C ALA A 13 -6.10 10.68 8.54
N VAL A 14 -7.20 10.74 7.81
CA VAL A 14 -8.00 9.61 7.39
C VAL A 14 -7.72 9.35 5.92
N LEU A 15 -7.03 8.25 5.63
CA LEU A 15 -6.72 7.81 4.28
C LEU A 15 -7.74 6.76 3.86
N THR A 16 -8.54 7.09 2.86
CA THR A 16 -9.63 6.26 2.34
C THR A 16 -9.26 5.74 0.97
N VAL A 17 -9.24 4.41 0.83
CA VAL A 17 -9.05 3.73 -0.46
C VAL A 17 -10.41 3.29 -1.00
N ASP A 18 -10.77 3.75 -2.20
CA ASP A 18 -11.97 3.35 -2.92
C ASP A 18 -11.59 2.75 -4.28
N ALA A 19 -11.44 1.43 -4.31
CA ALA A 19 -11.10 0.65 -5.50
C ALA A 19 -12.08 -0.53 -5.66
N PRO A 20 -13.32 -0.28 -6.15
CA PRO A 20 -14.34 -1.33 -6.32
C PRO A 20 -13.86 -2.38 -7.35
N SER A 21 -14.01 -3.70 -7.15
CA SER A 21 -14.91 -4.50 -6.29
C SER A 21 -14.28 -5.22 -5.08
N LEU A 22 -12.94 -5.21 -4.94
CA LEU A 22 -12.21 -5.93 -3.88
C LEU A 22 -11.05 -5.14 -3.25
N ASN A 23 -10.85 -3.85 -3.60
CA ASN A 23 -9.67 -3.09 -3.17
C ASN A 23 -8.36 -3.86 -3.50
N LEU A 24 -8.25 -4.29 -4.75
CA LEU A 24 -7.08 -5.02 -5.25
C LEU A 24 -5.85 -4.11 -5.23
N TYR A 25 -4.74 -4.66 -4.76
CA TYR A 25 -3.47 -3.93 -4.70
C TYR A 25 -2.76 -3.94 -6.06
N THR A 26 -3.16 -3.03 -6.96
CA THR A 26 -2.51 -2.81 -8.26
C THR A 26 -1.33 -1.84 -8.15
N ALA A 27 -0.50 -1.75 -9.19
CA ALA A 27 0.58 -0.76 -9.27
C ALA A 27 0.05 0.68 -9.21
N GLU A 28 -1.09 0.95 -9.85
CA GLU A 28 -1.74 2.27 -9.83
C GLU A 28 -2.19 2.64 -8.41
N LEU A 29 -2.79 1.69 -7.68
CA LEU A 29 -3.16 1.93 -6.28
C LEU A 29 -1.93 2.19 -5.41
N HIS A 30 -0.82 1.49 -5.66
CA HIS A 30 0.43 1.73 -4.94
C HIS A 30 0.94 3.16 -5.16
N GLU A 31 0.92 3.65 -6.41
CA GLU A 31 1.33 5.01 -6.71
C GLU A 31 0.40 6.07 -6.08
N ASP A 32 -0.91 5.86 -6.14
CA ASP A 32 -1.89 6.75 -5.50
C ASP A 32 -1.71 6.79 -3.99
N PHE A 33 -1.47 5.63 -3.38
CA PHE A 33 -1.20 5.52 -1.94
C PHE A 33 0.11 6.21 -1.55
N ALA A 34 1.18 6.06 -2.35
CA ALA A 34 2.45 6.74 -2.11
C ALA A 34 2.29 8.26 -2.18
N ARG A 35 1.60 8.78 -3.20
CA ARG A 35 1.28 10.21 -3.32
C ARG A 35 0.47 10.74 -2.13
N ALA A 36 -0.50 9.96 -1.67
CA ALA A 36 -1.30 10.31 -0.49
C ALA A 36 -0.45 10.34 0.79
N LEU A 37 0.50 9.41 0.93
CA LEU A 37 1.41 9.35 2.06
C LEU A 37 2.40 10.53 2.06
N ASP A 38 2.95 10.90 0.91
CA ASP A 38 3.81 12.09 0.78
C ASP A 38 3.10 13.36 1.29
N ALA A 39 1.80 13.50 0.97
CA ALA A 39 0.99 14.62 1.45
C ALA A 39 0.72 14.58 2.97
N VAL A 40 0.71 13.38 3.57
CA VAL A 40 0.61 13.21 5.02
C VAL A 40 1.95 13.51 5.71
N GLU A 41 3.07 13.11 5.10
CA GLU A 41 4.42 13.37 5.63
C GLU A 41 4.79 14.86 5.59
N ALA A 42 4.33 15.59 4.57
CA ALA A 42 4.56 17.03 4.46
C ALA A 42 3.90 17.86 5.58
N ASP A 43 2.80 17.35 6.16
CA ASP A 43 2.12 17.95 7.32
C ASP A 43 1.70 16.83 8.30
N PRO A 44 2.61 16.37 9.17
CA PRO A 44 2.46 15.12 9.90
C PRO A 44 1.35 15.21 10.96
N PRO A 45 0.30 14.37 10.87
CA PRO A 45 -0.75 14.29 11.88
C PRO A 45 -0.27 13.55 13.13
N ARG A 46 -1.06 13.59 14.21
CA ARG A 46 -0.81 12.81 15.43
C ARG A 46 -1.05 11.32 15.23
N ALA A 47 -1.94 10.97 14.30
CA ALA A 47 -2.23 9.59 13.91
C ALA A 47 -2.74 9.54 12.47
N VAL A 48 -2.60 8.37 11.85
CA VAL A 48 -3.15 8.07 10.53
C VAL A 48 -4.12 6.91 10.66
N LEU A 49 -5.34 7.08 10.17
CA LEU A 49 -6.35 6.03 10.05
C LEU A 49 -6.45 5.64 8.58
N VAL A 50 -6.15 4.38 8.26
CA VAL A 50 -6.34 3.84 6.91
C VAL A 50 -7.64 3.05 6.89
N ARG A 51 -8.58 3.44 6.03
CA ARG A 51 -9.84 2.72 5.77
C ARG A 51 -9.96 2.42 4.28
N ALA A 52 -10.74 1.41 3.95
CA ALA A 52 -11.15 1.16 2.58
C ALA A 52 -12.67 1.19 2.49
N GLU A 53 -13.21 1.72 1.39
CA GLU A 53 -14.64 1.71 1.13
C GLU A 53 -15.11 0.33 0.62
N GLY A 54 -16.35 -0.02 0.94
CA GLY A 54 -16.98 -1.29 0.56
C GLY A 54 -16.90 -2.41 1.61
N LYS A 55 -17.04 -3.66 1.15
CA LYS A 55 -17.19 -4.84 2.03
C LYS A 55 -15.87 -5.40 2.58
N VAL A 56 -14.73 -5.02 2.01
CA VAL A 56 -13.41 -5.59 2.33
C VAL A 56 -12.36 -4.50 2.50
N VAL A 57 -11.47 -4.64 3.48
CA VAL A 57 -10.35 -3.71 3.69
C VAL A 57 -9.33 -3.83 2.54
N SER A 58 -9.00 -5.06 2.16
CA SER A 58 -8.30 -5.40 0.91
C SER A 58 -8.57 -6.87 0.63
N GLY A 59 -8.91 -7.22 -0.61
CA GLY A 59 -9.10 -8.60 -1.06
C GLY A 59 -7.80 -9.42 -1.11
N GLY A 60 -6.68 -8.84 -0.68
CA GLY A 60 -5.33 -9.40 -0.78
C GLY A 60 -4.52 -8.72 -1.88
N VAL A 61 -3.31 -9.26 -2.10
CA VAL A 61 -2.39 -8.76 -3.13
C VAL A 61 -2.60 -9.48 -4.46
N ASP A 62 -2.44 -8.76 -5.56
CA ASP A 62 -2.32 -9.39 -6.88
C ASP A 62 -1.01 -10.22 -6.91
N VAL A 63 -1.15 -11.55 -6.98
CA VAL A 63 -0.04 -12.51 -7.02
C VAL A 63 0.88 -12.32 -8.23
N ALA A 64 0.46 -11.60 -9.27
CA ALA A 64 1.32 -11.24 -10.40
C ALA A 64 2.50 -10.34 -9.99
N LEU A 65 2.31 -9.48 -8.98
CA LEU A 65 3.34 -8.55 -8.47
C LEU A 65 4.36 -9.25 -7.56
N PHE A 66 3.99 -10.39 -6.95
CA PHE A 66 4.88 -11.17 -6.09
C PHE A 66 5.91 -12.03 -6.85
N ALA A 67 5.68 -12.33 -8.14
CA ALA A 67 6.62 -13.11 -8.94
C ALA A 67 7.93 -12.35 -9.26
N ALA A 68 7.92 -11.01 -9.19
CA ALA A 68 9.06 -10.18 -9.54
C ALA A 68 10.11 -10.02 -8.41
N ARG A 69 9.79 -10.32 -7.15
CA ARG A 69 10.77 -10.32 -6.05
C ARG A 69 11.53 -11.65 -6.01
N GLY A 70 12.25 -11.91 -7.10
CA GLY A 70 13.07 -13.11 -7.28
C GLY A 70 14.02 -13.31 -6.10
N ARG A 71 13.86 -14.46 -5.44
CA ARG A 71 14.81 -15.13 -4.55
C ARG A 71 16.25 -14.67 -4.83
N SER A 72 16.82 -13.83 -3.97
CA SER A 72 18.26 -13.57 -3.96
C SER A 72 18.96 -14.87 -3.54
N ARG A 73 19.31 -15.67 -4.54
CA ARG A 73 19.96 -16.97 -4.37
C ARG A 73 21.41 -16.69 -3.99
N ARG A 74 21.67 -16.48 -2.69
CA ARG A 74 23.04 -16.39 -2.16
C ARG A 74 23.67 -17.78 -2.26
N ARG A 75 24.30 -18.08 -3.39
CA ARG A 75 25.18 -19.24 -3.57
C ARG A 75 26.42 -19.04 -2.70
N GLY A 76 26.30 -19.41 -1.43
CA GLY A 76 27.47 -19.67 -0.60
C GLY A 76 28.13 -20.93 -1.11
N ARG A 77 29.24 -20.79 -1.86
CA ARG A 77 30.21 -21.86 -2.04
C ARG A 77 30.72 -22.22 -0.66
N CYS A 78 30.36 -23.39 -0.14
CA CYS A 78 31.08 -23.96 0.99
C CYS A 78 32.26 -24.74 0.40
N SER A 79 33.42 -24.08 0.34
CA SER A 79 34.71 -24.74 0.18
C SER A 79 35.29 -24.90 1.58
N THR A 80 35.57 -26.14 1.99
CA THR A 80 36.76 -26.62 2.77
C THR A 80 36.44 -27.94 3.47
N PRO A 81 37.44 -28.75 3.88
CA PRO A 81 38.84 -28.83 3.45
C PRO A 81 39.18 -30.14 2.72
#